data_AF-A0A363UL14-F1
#
_entry.id   AF-A0A363UL14-F1
#
_cell.length_a   1.000
_cell.length_b   1.000
_cell.length_c   1.000
_cell.angle_alpha   90.00
_cell.angle_beta   90.00
_cell.angle_gamma   90.00
#
_symmetry.space_group_name_H-M   'P 1'
#
loop_
_entity.id
_entity.type
_entity.pdbx_description
1 polymer ?
#
loop_
_entity_poly.entity_id
_entity_poly.type
_entity_poly.pdbx_seq_one_letter_code
_entity_poly.pdbx_strand_id
1 'polypeptide(L)'
;MKTDADRTFTWTSFGKPSQINSSNGTVTFKYGANRQRYWKVDDPISGDRSETVYIAGLFERTRTWASDGSLKIVHTHHVGGGGRNIGSVIMTSTNGDDVAEFKRMTYAHTDALGNVEVVTDQQGQAWIQESSAT
;
A
#
# COMPACT_ATOMS: atom_id res chain seq x y z
N MET A 1 -5.61 -23.61 11.56
CA MET A 1 -4.58 -23.05 10.66
C MET A 1 -4.98 -23.45 9.25
N LYS A 2 -5.34 -22.50 8.38
CA LYS A 2 -5.57 -22.80 6.95
C LYS A 2 -4.26 -22.54 6.22
N THR A 3 -3.92 -23.41 5.28
CA THR A 3 -2.74 -23.30 4.43
C THR A 3 -3.18 -23.12 2.98
N ASP A 4 -2.54 -22.21 2.27
CA ASP A 4 -2.49 -22.20 0.81
C ASP A 4 -1.04 -22.56 0.48
N ALA A 5 -0.79 -23.80 0.08
CA ALA A 5 0.55 -24.36 -0.15
C ALA A 5 1.60 -23.94 0.91
N ASP A 6 2.44 -22.96 0.57
CA ASP A 6 3.59 -22.48 1.35
C ASP A 6 3.24 -21.38 2.36
N ARG A 7 1.95 -21.03 2.48
CA ARG A 7 1.48 -19.93 3.33
C ARG A 7 0.60 -20.44 4.44
N THR A 8 0.75 -19.84 5.60
CA THR A 8 -0.04 -20.13 6.79
C THR A 8 -0.73 -18.86 7.26
N PHE A 9 -1.99 -18.98 7.68
CA PHE A 9 -2.82 -17.84 8.03
C PHE A 9 -3.29 -17.92 9.47
N THR A 10 -3.03 -16.85 10.23
CA THR A 10 -3.67 -16.57 11.52
C THR A 10 -4.81 -15.59 11.28
N TRP A 11 -5.96 -15.86 11.89
CA TRP A 11 -7.20 -15.12 11.66
C TRP A 11 -7.67 -14.41 12.92
N THR A 12 -8.28 -13.25 12.75
CA THR A 12 -9.05 -12.56 13.78
C THR A 12 -10.37 -13.27 14.03
N SER A 13 -11.02 -12.98 15.16
CA SER A 13 -12.35 -13.51 15.50
C SER A 13 -13.46 -13.10 14.53
N PHE A 14 -13.24 -12.04 13.75
CA PHE A 14 -14.17 -11.55 12.73
C PHE A 14 -13.73 -11.93 11.30
N GLY A 15 -12.86 -12.92 11.15
CA GLY A 15 -12.58 -13.55 9.86
C GLY A 15 -11.67 -12.76 8.92
N LYS A 16 -10.77 -11.91 9.44
CA LYS A 16 -9.71 -11.29 8.63
C LYS A 16 -8.32 -11.84 9.02
N PRO A 17 -7.35 -11.95 8.11
CA PRO A 17 -6.01 -12.40 8.47
C PRO A 17 -5.34 -11.39 9.41
N SER A 18 -4.88 -11.81 10.59
CA SER A 18 -4.00 -10.99 11.43
C SER A 18 -2.53 -11.19 11.07
N GLN A 19 -2.18 -12.35 10.52
CA GLN A 19 -0.83 -12.68 10.09
C GLN A 19 -0.84 -13.70 8.97
N ILE A 20 0.09 -13.56 8.03
CA ILE A 20 0.39 -14.51 6.97
C ILE A 20 1.89 -14.82 7.05
N ASN A 21 2.25 -16.08 7.26
CA ASN A 21 3.64 -16.52 7.21
C ASN A 21 3.89 -17.32 5.93
N SER A 22 5.05 -17.14 5.33
CA SER A 22 5.52 -17.88 4.15
C SER A 22 7.02 -18.16 4.24
N SER A 23 7.55 -18.93 3.29
CA SER A 23 9.01 -19.10 3.11
C SER A 23 9.76 -17.79 2.81
N ASN A 24 9.06 -16.74 2.36
CA ASN A 24 9.65 -15.46 2.01
C ASN A 24 9.56 -14.41 3.13
N GLY A 25 8.92 -14.76 4.25
CA GLY A 25 8.73 -13.88 5.41
C GLY A 25 7.29 -13.76 5.84
N THR A 26 7.02 -12.69 6.59
CA THR A 26 5.78 -12.52 7.35
C THR A 26 5.09 -11.21 6.99
N VAL A 27 3.76 -11.26 6.85
CA VAL A 27 2.92 -10.07 6.77
C VAL A 27 1.99 -10.03 7.97
N THR A 28 1.97 -8.90 8.69
CA THR A 28 1.13 -8.72 9.88
C THR A 28 0.15 -7.57 9.67
N PHE A 29 -1.08 -7.73 10.15
CA PHE A 29 -2.15 -6.74 10.03
C PHE A 29 -2.76 -6.40 11.38
N LYS A 30 -3.14 -5.12 11.56
CA LYS A 30 -4.03 -4.71 12.65
C LYS A 30 -5.24 -3.97 12.10
N TYR A 31 -6.35 -4.14 12.82
CA TYR A 31 -7.67 -3.65 12.43
C TYR A 31 -8.26 -2.81 13.56
N GLY A 32 -8.95 -1.73 13.20
CA GLY A 32 -9.65 -0.88 14.15
C GLY A 32 -10.97 -1.50 14.59
N ALA A 33 -11.69 -0.83 15.49
CA ALA A 33 -13.00 -1.26 15.97
C ALA A 33 -14.02 -1.43 14.82
N ASN A 34 -13.90 -0.63 13.76
CA ASN A 34 -14.70 -0.72 12.54
C ASN A 34 -14.26 -1.86 11.59
N ARG A 35 -13.30 -2.72 12.01
CA ARG A 35 -12.72 -3.82 11.24
C ARG A 35 -12.00 -3.39 9.94
N GLN A 36 -11.72 -2.10 9.77
CA GLN A 36 -10.85 -1.61 8.70
C GLN A 36 -9.38 -1.78 9.10
N ARG A 37 -8.54 -2.13 8.13
CA ARG A 37 -7.10 -2.23 8.34
C ARG A 37 -6.56 -0.81 8.56
N TYR A 38 -5.83 -0.60 9.66
CA TYR A 38 -5.16 0.68 9.93
C TYR A 38 -3.63 0.54 9.97
N TRP A 39 -3.12 -0.69 10.00
CA TRP A 39 -1.69 -0.96 10.07
C TRP A 39 -1.33 -2.28 9.39
N LYS A 40 -0.21 -2.28 8.68
CA LYS A 40 0.39 -3.43 8.00
C LYS A 40 1.90 -3.38 8.21
N VAL A 41 2.51 -4.55 8.42
CA VAL A 41 3.97 -4.73 8.30
C VAL A 41 4.24 -5.85 7.31
N ASP A 42 5.12 -5.59 6.36
CA ASP A 42 5.76 -6.58 5.52
C ASP A 42 7.19 -6.78 6.02
N ASP A 43 7.49 -8.00 6.47
CA ASP A 43 8.75 -8.39 7.10
C ASP A 43 9.35 -9.58 6.34
N PRO A 44 9.96 -9.33 5.17
CA PRO A 44 10.54 -10.39 4.36
C PRO A 44 11.82 -10.93 5.01
N ILE A 45 12.18 -12.19 4.72
CA ILE A 45 13.46 -12.77 5.19
C ILE A 45 14.65 -12.06 4.54
N SER A 46 14.47 -11.57 3.31
CA SER A 46 15.46 -10.81 2.55
C SER A 46 14.79 -9.67 1.80
N GLY A 47 15.46 -8.53 1.72
CA GLY A 47 14.95 -7.31 1.12
C GLY A 47 14.40 -6.34 2.16
N ASP A 48 13.67 -5.33 1.67
CA ASP A 48 13.30 -4.19 2.49
C ASP A 48 12.07 -4.49 3.36
N ARG A 49 12.20 -4.21 4.66
CA ARG A 49 11.07 -4.27 5.60
C ARG A 49 10.23 -3.02 5.45
N SER A 50 8.91 -3.15 5.53
CA SER A 50 8.03 -1.97 5.50
C SER A 50 6.92 -2.00 6.53
N GLU A 51 6.51 -0.81 6.96
CA GLU A 51 5.38 -0.55 7.84
C GLU A 51 4.47 0.49 7.19
N THR A 52 3.19 0.16 7.01
CA THR A 52 2.19 1.07 6.47
C THR A 52 1.11 1.37 7.50
N VAL A 53 0.85 2.65 7.73
CA VAL A 53 -0.32 3.16 8.48
C VAL A 53 -1.36 3.67 7.50
N TYR A 54 -2.63 3.31 7.71
CA TYR A 54 -3.76 3.73 6.89
C TYR A 54 -4.72 4.61 7.72
N ILE A 55 -5.12 5.75 7.17
CA ILE A 55 -6.09 6.66 7.81
C ILE A 55 -7.28 6.85 6.86
N ALA A 56 -8.41 6.23 7.22
CA ALA A 56 -9.72 6.41 6.58
C ALA A 56 -9.77 6.29 5.05
N GLY A 57 -8.80 5.60 4.43
CA GLY A 57 -8.67 5.53 2.96
C GLY A 57 -8.27 6.87 2.29
N LEU A 58 -7.95 7.89 3.09
CA LEU A 58 -7.53 9.22 2.63
C LEU A 58 -6.02 9.37 2.64
N PHE A 59 -5.34 8.61 3.49
CA PHE A 59 -3.90 8.75 3.68
C PHE A 59 -3.24 7.42 4.02
N GLU A 60 -2.05 7.24 3.48
CA GLU A 60 -1.13 6.18 3.85
C GLU A 60 0.26 6.75 4.15
N ARG A 61 0.89 6.25 5.21
CA ARG A 61 2.33 6.45 5.44
C ARG A 61 3.03 5.12 5.44
N THR A 62 3.97 4.93 4.52
CA THR A 62 4.82 3.75 4.46
C THR A 62 6.25 4.12 4.84
N ARG A 63 6.78 3.46 5.87
CA ARG A 63 8.20 3.48 6.23
C ARG A 63 8.84 2.22 5.68
N THR A 64 9.92 2.37 4.94
CA THR A 64 10.69 1.27 4.34
C THR A 64 12.12 1.35 4.88
N TRP A 65 12.52 0.33 5.62
CA TRP A 65 13.89 0.13 6.06
C TRP A 65 14.57 -0.76 5.05
N ALA A 66 15.46 -0.17 4.27
CA ALA A 66 16.20 -0.88 3.25
C ALA A 66 17.32 -1.71 3.87
N SER A 67 17.73 -2.75 3.14
CA SER A 67 18.80 -3.66 3.59
C SER A 67 20.16 -2.96 3.77
N ASP A 68 20.37 -1.83 3.11
CA ASP A 68 21.56 -0.98 3.24
C ASP A 68 21.54 -0.05 4.46
N GLY A 69 20.48 -0.14 5.29
CA GLY A 69 20.28 0.68 6.48
C GLY A 69 19.57 2.01 6.21
N SER A 70 19.28 2.35 4.96
CA SER A 70 18.54 3.58 4.63
C SER A 70 17.06 3.48 5.01
N LEU A 71 16.46 4.62 5.36
CA LEU A 71 15.05 4.75 5.68
C LEU A 71 14.37 5.66 4.65
N LYS A 72 13.37 5.12 3.98
CA LYS A 72 12.49 5.87 3.09
C LYS A 72 11.10 5.96 3.72
N ILE A 73 10.53 7.17 3.73
CA ILE A 73 9.16 7.40 4.15
C ILE A 73 8.37 7.91 2.95
N VAL A 74 7.25 7.28 2.64
CA VAL A 74 6.34 7.68 1.55
C VAL A 74 4.99 8.04 2.15
N HIS A 75 4.54 9.25 1.86
CA HIS A 75 3.21 9.76 2.21
C HIS A 75 2.35 9.75 0.95
N THR A 76 1.24 9.01 0.99
CA THR A 76 0.26 8.96 -0.09
C THR A 76 -1.01 9.61 0.39
N HIS A 77 -1.37 10.74 -0.21
CA HIS A 77 -2.64 11.41 0.02
C HIS A 77 -3.59 11.06 -1.11
N HIS A 78 -4.66 10.35 -0.80
CA HIS A 78 -5.67 9.95 -1.74
C HIS A 78 -6.64 11.10 -2.00
N VAL A 79 -6.87 11.39 -3.29
CA VAL A 79 -7.81 12.42 -3.73
C VAL A 79 -9.11 11.74 -4.15
N GLY A 80 -10.21 12.13 -3.52
CA GLY A 80 -11.54 11.60 -3.80
C GLY A 80 -12.35 12.49 -4.75
N GLY A 81 -13.16 11.86 -5.60
CA GLY A 81 -14.13 12.54 -6.47
C GLY A 81 -15.25 11.58 -6.88
N GLY A 82 -16.51 12.02 -6.83
CA GLY A 82 -17.65 11.17 -7.20
C GLY A 82 -17.78 9.89 -6.37
N GLY A 83 -17.34 9.89 -5.10
CA GLY A 83 -17.42 8.74 -4.19
C GLY A 83 -16.30 7.70 -4.35
N ARG A 84 -15.29 7.95 -5.19
CA ARG A 84 -14.15 7.05 -5.43
C ARG A 84 -12.81 7.77 -5.33
N ASN A 85 -11.72 7.02 -5.20
CA ASN A 85 -10.38 7.56 -5.41
C ASN A 85 -10.19 7.88 -6.90
N ILE A 86 -9.73 9.09 -7.20
CA ILE A 86 -9.47 9.55 -8.58
C ILE A 86 -7.99 9.83 -8.82
N GLY A 87 -7.14 9.64 -7.81
CA GLY A 87 -5.74 9.97 -7.88
C GLY A 87 -5.09 10.06 -6.51
N SER A 88 -3.79 10.32 -6.50
CA SER A 88 -3.02 10.47 -5.28
C SER A 88 -1.88 11.47 -5.43
N VAL A 89 -1.61 12.23 -4.37
CA VAL A 89 -0.38 13.01 -4.20
C VAL A 89 0.61 12.19 -3.40
N ILE A 90 1.81 12.00 -3.95
CA ILE A 90 2.86 11.20 -3.34
C ILE A 90 3.99 12.14 -2.93
N MET A 91 4.35 12.05 -1.66
CA MET A 91 5.46 12.78 -1.06
C MET A 91 6.47 11.78 -0.47
N THR A 92 7.75 12.11 -0.46
CA THR A 92 8.81 11.20 0.00
C THR A 92 9.81 11.93 0.89
N SER A 93 10.27 11.25 1.94
CA SER A 93 11.44 11.61 2.75
C SER A 93 12.46 10.48 2.72
N THR A 94 13.76 10.82 2.63
CA THR A 94 14.89 9.88 2.66
C THR A 94 15.83 10.12 3.85
N ASN A 95 15.57 11.15 4.65
CA ASN A 95 16.47 11.58 5.73
C ASN A 95 16.04 11.03 7.10
N GLY A 96 15.02 10.15 7.13
CA GLY A 96 14.45 9.60 8.36
C GLY A 96 13.52 10.55 9.13
N ASP A 97 13.55 11.84 8.81
CA ASP A 97 12.58 12.82 9.30
C ASP A 97 11.24 12.67 8.58
N ASP A 98 10.12 12.90 9.28
CA ASP A 98 8.75 12.77 8.71
C ASP A 98 8.35 13.97 7.82
N VAL A 99 9.34 14.78 7.41
CA VAL A 99 9.18 15.94 6.52
C VAL A 99 9.34 15.45 5.08
N ALA A 100 8.21 15.13 4.43
CA ALA A 100 8.20 14.63 3.06
C ALA A 100 8.12 15.76 2.04
N GLU A 101 8.88 15.65 0.95
CA GLU A 101 8.83 16.56 -0.19
C GLU A 101 7.90 16.04 -1.27
N PHE A 102 7.27 16.95 -2.01
CA PHE A 102 6.44 16.56 -3.15
C PHE A 102 7.26 15.76 -4.16
N LYS A 103 6.78 14.56 -4.50
CA LYS A 103 7.41 13.72 -5.52
C LYS A 103 6.64 13.68 -6.82
N ARG A 104 5.32 13.51 -6.74
CA ARG A 104 4.43 13.41 -7.92
C ARG A 104 2.97 13.45 -7.54
N MET A 105 2.13 13.67 -8.55
CA MET A 105 0.70 13.41 -8.50
C MET A 105 0.34 12.37 -9.56
N THR A 106 -0.65 11.54 -9.26
CA THR A 106 -1.16 10.47 -10.11
C THR A 106 -2.66 10.60 -10.26
N TYR A 107 -3.18 10.18 -11.41
CA TYR A 107 -4.61 10.15 -11.72
C TYR A 107 -5.01 8.75 -12.17
N ALA A 108 -6.08 8.23 -11.59
CA ALA A 108 -6.61 6.92 -11.94
C ALA A 108 -7.73 7.07 -12.98
N HIS A 109 -7.56 6.40 -14.12
CA HIS A 109 -8.59 6.27 -15.16
C HIS A 109 -9.22 4.90 -15.02
N THR A 110 -10.54 4.87 -14.85
CA THR A 110 -11.26 3.65 -14.51
C THR A 110 -12.23 3.23 -15.61
N ASP A 111 -12.46 1.92 -15.69
CA ASP A 111 -13.58 1.36 -16.44
C ASP A 111 -14.93 1.75 -15.81
N ALA A 112 -16.02 1.27 -16.42
CA ALA A 112 -17.38 1.53 -15.95
C ALA A 112 -17.71 0.92 -14.56
N LEU A 113 -16.92 -0.07 -14.11
CA LEU A 113 -17.07 -0.73 -12.81
C LEU A 113 -16.17 -0.11 -11.73
N GLY A 114 -15.31 0.83 -12.11
CA GLY A 114 -14.36 1.50 -11.22
C GLY A 114 -13.02 0.78 -11.06
N ASN A 115 -12.72 -0.22 -11.89
CA ASN A 115 -11.40 -0.82 -11.94
C ASN A 115 -10.43 0.15 -12.60
N VAL A 116 -9.22 0.28 -12.07
CA VAL A 116 -8.19 1.17 -12.62
C VAL A 116 -7.58 0.52 -13.86
N GLU A 117 -7.70 1.17 -15.03
CA GLU A 117 -7.12 0.70 -16.30
C GLU A 117 -5.75 1.35 -16.57
N VAL A 118 -5.68 2.66 -16.33
CA VAL A 118 -4.49 3.47 -16.59
C VAL A 118 -4.27 4.41 -15.41
N VAL A 119 -3.01 4.55 -15.02
CA VAL A 119 -2.58 5.62 -14.11
C VAL A 119 -1.72 6.59 -14.89
N THR A 120 -2.09 7.86 -14.93
CA THR A 120 -1.25 8.92 -15.51
C THR A 120 -0.57 9.75 -14.45
N ASP A 121 0.58 10.32 -14.79
CA ASP A 121 1.23 11.34 -13.97
C ASP A 121 0.64 12.75 -14.21
N GLN A 122 1.24 13.74 -13.55
CA GLN A 122 0.89 15.16 -13.67
C GLN A 122 1.16 15.78 -15.05
N GLN A 123 1.92 15.11 -15.92
CA GLN A 123 2.12 15.49 -17.32
C GLN A 123 1.16 14.74 -18.27
N GLY A 124 0.26 13.92 -17.73
CA GLY A 124 -0.66 13.10 -18.52
C GLY A 124 0.02 11.91 -19.20
N GLN A 125 1.26 11.57 -18.81
CA GLN A 125 1.95 10.41 -19.34
C GLN A 125 1.51 9.15 -18.59
N ALA A 126 1.30 8.05 -19.32
CA ALA A 126 0.95 6.77 -18.71
C ALA A 126 2.12 6.25 -17.86
N TRP A 127 1.82 5.92 -16.62
CA TRP A 127 2.76 5.38 -15.63
C TRP A 127 2.59 3.87 -15.45
N ILE A 128 1.34 3.41 -15.34
CA ILE A 128 0.97 1.99 -15.32
C ILE A 128 -0.17 1.83 -16.34
N GLN A 129 -0.07 0.80 -17.16
CA GLN A 129 -1.13 0.34 -18.06
C GLN A 129 -1.30 -1.15 -17.79
N GLU A 130 -2.49 -1.60 -17.40
CA GLU A 130 -2.78 -3.02 -17.45
C GLU A 130 -2.94 -3.43 -18.91
N SER A 131 -2.07 -4.35 -19.36
CA SER A 131 -2.17 -4.98 -20.67
C SER A 131 -3.25 -6.06 -20.57
N SER A 132 -4.43 -5.81 -21.14
CA SER A 132 -5.40 -6.87 -21.39
C SER A 132 -4.79 -7.87 -22.37
N ALA A 133 -4.32 -9.01 -21.88
CA ALA A 133 -3.89 -10.12 -22.71
C ALA A 133 -5.10 -10.62 -23.54
N THR A 134 -5.07 -10.35 -24.85
CA THR A 134 -5.93 -11.00 -25.85
C THR A 134 -5.34 -12.30 -26.32
#